data_AF-A0AA48LXS4-F1
#
_entry.id   AF-A0AA48LXS4-F1
#
_cell.length_a   1.000
_cell.length_b   1.000
_cell.length_c   1.000
_cell.angle_alpha   90.00
_cell.angle_beta   90.00
_cell.angle_gamma   90.00
#
_symmetry.space_group_name_H-M   'P 1'
#
loop_
_entity.id
_entity.type
_entity.pdbx_description
1 polymer ?
#
loop_
_entity_poly.entity_id
_entity_poly.type
_entity_poly.pdbx_seq_one_letter_code
_entity_poly.pdbx_strand_id
1 'polypeptide(L)'
;MASEQVRLLVCVGPRCGSEGRGRALLASAEAALLEAFPEALADERLKISTRDCLRHCTNEPVVRLEPSGDAFAGPDMDTLIREIGVALEVARSSS
;
A
#
# COMPACT_ATOMS: atom_id res chain seq x y z
N MET A 1 -20.77 -5.56 -6.86
CA MET A 1 -19.43 -5.70 -7.47
C MET A 1 -18.43 -5.04 -6.52
N ALA A 2 -18.04 -5.75 -5.45
CA ALA A 2 -16.98 -5.28 -4.56
C ALA A 2 -15.70 -5.97 -5.02
N SER A 3 -14.69 -5.19 -5.36
CA SER A 3 -13.41 -5.69 -5.83
C SER A 3 -12.74 -6.52 -4.73
N GLU A 4 -12.56 -7.83 -4.94
CA GLU A 4 -11.68 -8.74 -4.18
C GLU A 4 -10.19 -8.40 -4.30
N GLN A 5 -9.88 -7.19 -4.77
CA GLN A 5 -8.54 -6.71 -5.05
C GLN A 5 -8.04 -5.89 -3.87
N VAL A 6 -6.90 -6.31 -3.30
CA VAL A 6 -6.18 -5.54 -2.30
C VAL A 6 -5.50 -4.36 -2.99
N ARG A 7 -5.64 -3.16 -2.43
CA ARG A 7 -4.96 -1.96 -2.96
C ARG A 7 -4.10 -1.31 -1.90
N LEU A 8 -2.85 -1.06 -2.25
CA LEU A 8 -1.95 -0.21 -1.48
C LEU A 8 -1.98 1.20 -2.10
N LEU A 9 -2.51 2.17 -1.35
CA LEU A 9 -2.51 3.57 -1.71
C LEU A 9 -1.36 4.29 -1.03
N VAL A 10 -0.42 4.84 -1.80
CA VAL A 10 0.72 5.60 -1.28
C VAL A 10 0.47 7.09 -1.38
N CYS A 11 0.61 7.81 -0.25
CA CYS A 11 0.49 9.25 -0.21
C CYS A 11 1.72 9.91 -0.84
N VAL A 12 1.50 10.63 -1.95
CA VAL A 12 2.54 11.43 -2.63
C VAL A 12 2.24 12.93 -2.61
N GLY A 13 1.29 13.31 -1.76
CA GLY A 13 0.87 14.70 -1.54
C GLY A 13 1.96 15.65 -1.07
N PRO A 14 1.70 16.96 -1.05
CA PRO A 14 2.70 17.97 -0.70
C PRO A 14 3.35 17.75 0.68
N ARG A 15 2.62 17.17 1.65
CA ARG A 15 3.16 16.83 2.97
C ARG A 15 3.96 15.52 2.98
N CYS A 16 3.42 14.45 2.39
CA CYS A 16 4.09 13.15 2.31
C CYS A 16 5.31 13.17 1.37
N GLY A 17 5.21 13.94 0.29
CA GLY A 17 6.24 14.15 -0.73
C GLY A 17 7.20 15.29 -0.40
N SER A 18 7.10 15.91 0.79
CA SER A 18 8.13 16.82 1.27
C SER A 18 9.49 16.12 1.21
N GLU A 19 10.48 16.76 0.60
CA GLU A 19 11.82 16.20 0.38
C GLU A 19 11.83 14.88 -0.43
N GLY A 20 10.78 14.62 -1.22
CA GLY A 20 10.68 13.42 -2.06
C GLY A 20 10.33 12.13 -1.30
N ARG A 21 10.09 12.19 0.01
CA ARG A 21 9.92 11.01 0.88
C ARG A 21 8.77 10.09 0.44
N GLY A 22 7.63 10.64 0.03
CA GLY A 22 6.49 9.86 -0.45
C GLY A 22 6.77 9.10 -1.75
N ARG A 23 7.58 9.67 -2.65
CA ARG A 23 8.02 8.98 -3.88
C ARG A 23 9.08 7.92 -3.57
N ALA A 24 9.97 8.18 -2.62
CA ALA A 24 10.92 7.18 -2.14
C ALA A 24 10.18 5.98 -1.53
N LEU A 25 9.18 6.22 -0.68
CA LEU A 25 8.34 5.17 -0.11
C LEU A 25 7.61 4.37 -1.19
N LEU A 26 7.06 5.04 -2.22
CA LEU A 26 6.43 4.35 -3.35
C LEU A 26 7.41 3.39 -4.03
N ALA A 27 8.62 3.86 -4.39
CA ALA A 27 9.62 3.04 -5.06
C ALA A 27 10.07 1.85 -4.19
N SER A 28 10.27 2.07 -2.89
CA SER A 28 10.58 0.99 -1.95
C SER A 28 9.46 -0.03 -1.85
N ALA A 29 8.21 0.42 -1.77
CA ALA A 29 7.05 -0.47 -1.72
C ALA A 29 6.88 -1.27 -3.02
N GLU A 30 7.07 -0.64 -4.19
CA GLU A 30 7.02 -1.33 -5.48
C GLU A 30 8.07 -2.44 -5.58
N ALA A 31 9.32 -2.15 -5.21
CA ALA A 31 10.39 -3.15 -5.21
C ALA A 31 10.12 -4.30 -4.23
N ALA A 32 9.74 -3.97 -2.99
CA ALA A 32 9.48 -4.95 -1.94
C ALA A 32 8.30 -5.87 -2.30
N LEU A 33 7.23 -5.32 -2.87
CA LEU A 33 6.04 -6.10 -3.23
C LEU A 33 6.23 -6.92 -4.50
N LEU A 34 7.07 -6.46 -5.42
CA LEU A 34 7.47 -7.26 -6.58
C LEU A 34 8.24 -8.52 -6.16
N GLU A 35 9.08 -8.41 -5.13
CA GLU A 35 9.82 -9.55 -4.56
C GLU A 35 8.91 -10.47 -3.74
N ALA A 36 8.07 -9.90 -2.85
CA ALA A 36 7.25 -10.68 -1.93
C ALA A 36 6.00 -11.30 -2.56
N PHE A 37 5.36 -10.61 -3.52
CA PHE A 37 4.07 -11.00 -4.09
C PHE A 37 4.00 -10.87 -5.63
N PRO A 38 4.97 -11.43 -6.38
CA PRO A 38 5.00 -11.29 -7.84
C PRO A 38 3.72 -11.82 -8.51
N GLU A 39 3.20 -12.95 -8.03
CA GLU A 39 1.96 -13.55 -8.55
C GLU A 39 0.72 -12.69 -8.26
N ALA A 40 0.64 -12.08 -7.06
CA ALA A 40 -0.52 -11.25 -6.72
C ALA A 40 -0.56 -9.97 -7.55
N LEU A 41 0.60 -9.42 -7.93
CA LEU A 41 0.70 -8.30 -8.85
C LEU A 41 0.35 -8.71 -10.28
N ALA A 42 0.85 -9.87 -10.74
CA ALA A 42 0.57 -10.39 -12.07
C ALA A 42 -0.91 -10.74 -12.29
N ASP A 43 -1.56 -11.31 -11.27
CA ASP A 43 -2.99 -11.67 -11.28
C ASP A 43 -3.92 -10.46 -11.02
N GLU A 44 -3.35 -9.25 -10.87
CA GLU A 44 -4.07 -8.04 -10.45
C GLU A 44 -4.84 -8.20 -9.12
N ARG A 45 -4.45 -9.14 -8.25
CA ARG A 45 -5.03 -9.28 -6.90
C ARG A 45 -4.50 -8.23 -5.93
N LEU A 46 -3.28 -7.76 -6.17
CA LEU A 46 -2.65 -6.64 -5.47
C LEU A 46 -2.40 -5.52 -6.47
N LYS A 47 -2.80 -4.29 -6.12
CA LYS A 47 -2.50 -3.10 -6.91
C LYS A 47 -1.88 -2.01 -6.05
N ILE A 48 -0.80 -1.41 -6.53
CA ILE A 48 -0.19 -0.23 -5.93
C ILE A 48 -0.70 0.99 -6.69
N SER A 49 -1.07 2.04 -5.99
CA SER A 49 -1.52 3.30 -6.60
C SER A 49 -1.13 4.49 -5.76
N THR A 50 -0.97 5.64 -6.38
CA THR A 50 -0.63 6.89 -5.69
C THR A 50 -1.87 7.70 -5.40
N ARG A 51 -1.82 8.54 -4.35
CA ARG A 51 -2.86 9.54 -4.08
C ARG A 51 -2.27 10.83 -3.52
N ASP A 52 -2.85 11.96 -3.94
CA ASP A 52 -2.36 13.30 -3.56
C ASP A 52 -2.59 13.65 -2.08
N CYS A 53 -3.58 13.07 -1.40
CA CYS A 53 -3.71 13.25 0.04
C CYS A 53 -4.56 12.15 0.65
N LEU A 54 -4.05 11.52 1.72
CA LEU A 54 -4.82 10.57 2.52
C LEU A 54 -5.59 11.23 3.68
N ARG A 55 -5.39 12.55 3.93
CA ARG A 55 -5.92 13.30 5.09
C ARG A 55 -5.50 12.76 6.46
N HIS A 56 -4.46 11.92 6.50
CA HIS A 56 -3.87 11.34 7.71
C HIS A 56 -2.46 11.90 7.96
N CYS A 57 -2.26 13.21 7.80
CA CYS A 57 -0.91 13.77 7.85
C CYS A 57 -0.31 13.67 9.27
N THR A 58 0.77 12.91 9.40
CA THR A 58 1.51 12.68 10.65
C THR A 58 2.95 13.22 10.61
N ASN A 59 3.30 14.01 9.58
CA ASN A 59 4.66 14.41 9.19
C ASN A 59 5.53 13.30 8.57
N GLU A 60 4.99 12.09 8.46
CA GLU A 60 5.61 10.97 7.74
C GLU A 60 4.82 10.63 6.49
N PRO A 61 5.45 9.99 5.48
CA PRO A 61 4.73 9.40 4.36
C PRO A 61 3.73 8.35 4.86
N VAL A 62 2.52 8.36 4.27
CA VAL A 62 1.43 7.48 4.70
C VAL A 62 1.05 6.54 3.57
N VAL A 63 0.75 5.30 3.91
CA VAL A 63 0.07 4.37 3.01
C VAL A 63 -1.28 3.95 3.59
N ARG A 64 -2.19 3.49 2.74
CA ARG A 64 -3.46 2.92 3.14
C ARG A 64 -3.75 1.63 2.40
N LEU A 65 -4.21 0.62 3.11
CA LEU A 65 -4.70 -0.63 2.54
C LEU A 65 -6.21 -0.54 2.32
N GLU A 66 -6.66 -1.00 1.15
CA GLU A 66 -8.06 -1.22 0.84
C GLU A 66 -8.29 -2.71 0.54
N PRO A 67 -9.45 -3.27 0.93
CA PRO A 67 -10.64 -2.59 1.43
C PRO A 67 -10.67 -2.31 2.94
N SER A 68 -9.70 -2.79 3.73
CA SER A 68 -9.75 -2.68 5.20
C SER A 68 -9.80 -1.23 5.70
N GLY A 69 -9.15 -0.31 4.98
CA GLY A 69 -9.07 1.10 5.33
C GLY A 69 -7.92 1.43 6.27
N ASP A 70 -7.11 0.44 6.66
CA ASP A 70 -5.97 0.62 7.55
C ASP A 70 -4.94 1.57 6.96
N ALA A 71 -4.46 2.52 7.77
CA ALA A 71 -3.48 3.51 7.36
C ALA A 71 -2.23 3.44 8.24
N PHE A 72 -1.07 3.44 7.59
CA PHE A 72 0.23 3.32 8.25
C PHE A 72 1.07 4.55 7.91
N ALA A 73 1.56 5.22 8.95
CA ALA A 73 2.50 6.34 8.83
C ALA A 73 3.93 5.81 9.00
N GLY A 74 4.83 6.17 8.07
CA GLY A 74 6.22 5.74 8.09
C GLY A 74 6.44 4.23 8.22
N PRO A 75 5.65 3.35 7.54
CA PRO A 75 5.81 1.92 7.73
C PRO A 75 7.18 1.44 7.24
N ASP A 76 7.77 0.52 7.99
CA ASP A 76 8.83 -0.33 7.46
C ASP A 76 8.24 -1.36 6.46
N MET A 77 9.09 -1.89 5.59
CA MET A 77 8.65 -2.77 4.50
C MET A 77 8.19 -4.14 5.00
N ASP A 78 8.81 -4.68 6.06
CA ASP A 78 8.44 -5.98 6.64
C ASP A 78 7.03 -5.94 7.22
N THR A 79 6.71 -4.89 7.97
CA THR A 79 5.35 -4.63 8.46
C THR A 79 4.38 -4.52 7.30
N LEU A 80 4.71 -3.74 6.27
CA LEU A 80 3.82 -3.55 5.12
C LEU A 80 3.54 -4.86 4.37
N ILE A 81 4.57 -5.67 4.15
CA ILE A 81 4.46 -6.99 3.51
C ILE A 81 3.55 -7.90 4.31
N ARG A 82 3.74 -7.95 5.64
CA ARG A 82 2.91 -8.78 6.53
C ARG A 82 1.42 -8.41 6.44
N GLU A 83 1.10 -7.13 6.57
CA GLU A 83 -0.30 -6.67 6.55
C GLU A 83 -0.96 -6.90 5.17
N ILE A 84 -0.21 -6.76 4.08
CA ILE A 84 -0.69 -7.09 2.72
C ILE A 84 -0.93 -8.59 2.57
N GLY A 85 -0.06 -9.43 3.12
CA GLY A 85 -0.23 -10.89 3.14
C GLY A 85 -1.56 -11.28 3.80
N VAL A 86 -1.81 -10.73 5.00
CA VAL A 86 -3.08 -10.93 5.72
C VAL A 86 -4.28 -10.46 4.87
N ALA A 87 -4.20 -9.28 4.27
CA ALA A 87 -5.28 -8.76 3.43
C ALA A 87 -5.57 -9.66 2.22
N LEU A 88 -4.53 -10.22 1.58
CA LEU A 88 -4.68 -11.15 0.45
C LEU A 88 -5.33 -12.48 0.86
N GLU A 89 -5.03 -12.99 2.05
CA GLU A 89 -5.66 -14.21 2.59
C GLU A 89 -7.14 -13.99 2.91
N VAL A 90 -7.47 -12.84 3.51
CA VAL A 90 -8.86 -12.45 3.80
C VAL A 90 -9.66 -12.28 2.52
N ALA A 91 -9.08 -11.64 1.50
CA ALA A 91 -9.72 -11.47 0.19
C ALA A 91 -10.04 -12.82 -0.47
N ARG A 92 -9.13 -13.81 -0.40
CA ARG A 92 -9.33 -15.16 -0.93
C ARG A 92 -10.38 -15.99 -0.17
N SER A 93 -10.55 -15.73 1.13
CA SER A 93 -11.47 -16.49 1.98
C SER A 93 -12.92 -16.00 1.87
N SER A 94 -13.13 -14.89 1.16
CA SER A 94 -14.43 -14.25 0.96
C SER A 94 -15.08 -14.64 -0.38
N SER A 95 -14.40 -15.49 -1.17
CA SER A 95 -14.81 -15.99 -2.50
C SER A 95 -15.58 -17.30 -2.44
#